data_AF-A0A2P8GEH7-F1
#
_entry.id   AF-A0A2P8GEH7-F1
#
_cell.length_a   1.000
_cell.length_b   1.000
_cell.length_c   1.000
_cell.angle_alpha   90.00
_cell.angle_beta   90.00
_cell.angle_gamma   90.00
#
_symmetry.space_group_name_H-M   'P 1'
#
loop_
_entity.id
_entity.type
_entity.pdbx_description
1 polymer ?
#
loop_
_entity_poly.entity_id
_entity_poly.type
_entity_poly.pdbx_seq_one_letter_code
_entity_poly.pdbx_strand_id
1 'polypeptide(L)'
;MRSFYSLSFSLLITFLHIGCCLLPLLSIASLPLFNTSFLITHQPVFTILQSILFIWLTVRLWAFYFWGRSFHSRTEALSYLLGWFIALLGLVINRWEPFKTEEQVMAAQHFERFKSQRQLQIELNSRDDAQELMADLRAIDGVRKGSITLESKSVRLSYHKGKISPEQILAVLRSKGHLK
;
A
#
# COMPACT_ATOMS: atom_id res chain seq x y z
N MET A 1 38.14 13.35 -21.89
CA MET A 1 36.67 13.58 -21.82
C MET A 1 35.84 12.30 -21.60
N ARG A 2 36.21 11.12 -22.15
CA ARG A 2 35.48 9.84 -21.89
C ARG A 2 35.39 9.41 -20.42
N SER A 3 36.36 9.77 -19.58
CA SER A 3 36.43 9.35 -18.17
C SER A 3 35.36 10.01 -17.28
N PHE A 4 35.10 11.32 -17.44
CA PHE A 4 34.10 12.05 -16.65
C PHE A 4 32.68 11.52 -16.88
N TYR A 5 32.31 11.26 -18.14
CA TYR A 5 31.02 10.63 -18.44
C TYR A 5 30.92 9.21 -17.87
N SER A 6 32.01 8.44 -17.87
CA SER A 6 32.01 7.09 -17.29
C SER A 6 31.85 7.10 -15.76
N LEU A 7 32.42 8.10 -15.08
CA LEU A 7 32.37 8.22 -13.62
C LEU A 7 30.98 8.66 -13.16
N SER A 8 30.39 9.66 -13.83
CA SER A 8 29.01 10.11 -13.54
C SER A 8 27.99 9.04 -13.86
N PHE A 9 28.15 8.30 -14.96
CA PHE A 9 27.25 7.21 -15.32
C PHE A 9 27.41 6.01 -14.37
N SER A 10 28.63 5.72 -13.93
CA SER A 10 28.90 4.68 -12.92
C SER A 10 28.32 5.06 -11.55
N LEU A 11 28.48 6.32 -11.12
CA LEU A 11 27.86 6.83 -9.89
C LEU A 11 26.34 6.77 -9.96
N LEU A 12 25.75 7.19 -11.09
CA LEU A 12 24.31 7.18 -11.28
C LEU A 12 23.76 5.75 -11.28
N ILE A 13 24.43 4.82 -11.97
CA ILE A 13 24.11 3.38 -11.89
C ILE A 13 24.28 2.86 -10.47
N THR A 14 25.33 3.26 -9.74
CA THR A 14 25.58 2.79 -8.37
C THR A 14 24.50 3.29 -7.40
N PHE A 15 24.10 4.57 -7.49
CA PHE A 15 22.98 5.11 -6.71
C PHE A 15 21.66 4.46 -7.07
N LEU A 16 21.44 4.18 -8.37
CA LEU A 16 20.26 3.49 -8.85
C LEU A 16 20.23 2.02 -8.41
N HIS A 17 21.40 1.38 -8.28
CA HIS A 17 21.54 0.02 -7.79
C HIS A 17 21.37 -0.07 -6.27
N ILE A 18 21.92 0.88 -5.51
CA ILE A 18 21.63 1.06 -4.08
C ILE A 18 20.12 1.33 -3.91
N GLY A 19 19.53 2.14 -4.79
CA GLY A 19 18.09 2.35 -4.82
C GLY A 19 17.32 1.05 -5.04
N CYS A 20 17.55 0.34 -6.14
CA CYS A 20 16.80 -0.87 -6.49
C CYS A 20 17.09 -2.07 -5.58
N CYS A 21 18.27 -2.18 -4.96
CA CYS A 21 18.67 -3.38 -4.20
C CYS A 21 18.64 -3.18 -2.68
N LEU A 22 18.90 -1.95 -2.20
CA LEU A 22 18.87 -1.64 -0.76
C LEU A 22 17.47 -1.23 -0.29
N LEU A 23 16.64 -0.59 -1.12
CA LEU A 23 15.25 -0.24 -0.72
C LEU A 23 14.38 -1.45 -0.40
N PRO A 24 14.45 -2.59 -1.13
CA PRO A 24 13.76 -3.81 -0.73
C PRO A 24 14.14 -4.26 0.69
N LEU A 25 15.45 -4.32 0.98
CA LEU A 25 15.98 -4.70 2.28
C LEU A 25 15.60 -3.70 3.38
N LEU A 26 15.58 -2.40 3.08
CA LEU A 26 15.18 -1.36 4.02
C LEU A 26 13.66 -1.34 4.27
N SER A 27 12.85 -1.80 3.32
CA SER A 27 11.39 -1.93 3.51
C SER A 27 11.04 -3.02 4.52
N ILE A 28 11.84 -4.09 4.58
CA ILE A 28 11.74 -5.15 5.59
C ILE A 28 12.12 -4.63 6.98
N ALA A 29 13.05 -3.67 7.05
CA ALA A 29 13.51 -3.09 8.31
C ALA A 29 12.48 -2.17 9.01
N SER A 30 11.27 -1.97 8.46
CA SER A 30 10.17 -1.22 9.09
C SER A 30 10.52 0.19 9.56
N LEU A 31 11.50 0.84 8.91
CA LEU A 31 11.91 2.20 9.27
C LEU A 31 10.86 3.22 8.81
N PRO A 32 10.34 4.07 9.71
CA PRO A 32 9.26 5.04 9.41
C PRO A 32 9.68 6.17 8.43
N LEU A 33 10.95 6.20 8.01
CA LEU A 33 11.51 7.21 7.11
C LEU A 33 11.14 6.99 5.64
N PHE A 34 10.68 5.79 5.25
CA PHE A 34 10.31 5.49 3.87
C PHE A 34 8.78 5.34 3.78
N ASN A 35 8.11 6.40 3.32
CA ASN A 35 6.70 6.37 2.98
C ASN A 35 6.47 5.33 1.88
N THR A 36 6.01 4.13 2.27
CA THR A 36 5.86 2.94 1.43
C THR A 36 5.02 3.19 0.17
N SER A 37 4.16 4.20 0.19
CA SER A 37 3.31 4.61 -0.93
C SER A 37 4.09 5.03 -2.18
N PHE A 38 5.21 5.75 -2.04
CA PHE A 38 6.01 6.19 -3.19
C PHE A 38 6.69 5.02 -3.91
N LEU A 39 7.26 4.10 -3.12
CA LEU A 39 7.94 2.89 -3.60
C LEU A 39 6.97 1.93 -4.30
N ILE A 40 5.78 1.73 -3.74
CA ILE A 40 4.74 0.90 -4.34
C ILE A 40 4.28 1.48 -5.68
N THR A 41 4.12 2.80 -5.76
CA THR A 41 3.64 3.46 -6.99
C THR A 41 4.65 3.33 -8.13
N HIS A 42 5.95 3.39 -7.83
CA HIS A 42 7.02 3.36 -8.83
C HIS A 42 7.73 1.99 -8.95
N GLN A 43 7.29 0.97 -8.21
CA GLN A 43 7.78 -0.41 -8.29
C GLN A 43 7.95 -0.94 -9.73
N PRO A 44 6.99 -0.75 -10.67
CA PRO A 44 7.16 -1.25 -12.03
C PRO A 44 8.30 -0.55 -12.77
N VAL A 45 8.52 0.74 -12.53
CA VAL A 45 9.62 1.51 -13.15
C VAL A 45 10.96 0.97 -12.67
N PHE A 46 11.12 0.74 -11.37
CA PHE A 46 12.34 0.14 -10.80
C PHE A 46 12.59 -1.27 -11.31
N THR A 47 11.53 -2.08 -11.46
CA THR A 47 11.63 -3.45 -12.00
C THR A 47 12.09 -3.46 -13.46
N ILE A 48 11.55 -2.57 -14.29
CA ILE A 48 11.96 -2.42 -15.70
C ILE A 48 13.43 -2.02 -15.78
N LEU A 49 13.81 -1.01 -15.01
CA LEU A 49 15.17 -0.50 -14.99
C LEU A 49 16.19 -1.54 -14.53
N GLN A 50 15.86 -2.31 -13.50
CA GLN A 50 16.67 -3.43 -13.04
C GLN A 50 16.76 -4.56 -14.07
N SER A 51 15.68 -4.82 -14.81
CA SER A 51 15.68 -5.81 -15.89
C SER A 51 16.57 -5.37 -17.06
N ILE A 52 16.53 -4.10 -17.45
CA ILE A 52 17.41 -3.53 -18.49
C ILE A 52 18.87 -3.65 -18.06
N LEU A 53 19.18 -3.30 -16.81
CA LEU A 53 20.54 -3.43 -16.27
C LEU A 53 21.01 -4.89 -16.25
N PHE A 54 20.16 -5.82 -15.82
CA PHE A 54 20.46 -7.24 -15.80
C PHE A 54 20.76 -7.79 -17.21
N ILE A 55 19.93 -7.43 -18.19
CA ILE A 55 20.15 -7.81 -19.60
C ILE A 55 21.48 -7.24 -20.10
N TRP A 56 21.75 -5.96 -19.84
CA TRP A 56 22.99 -5.33 -20.28
C TRP A 56 24.23 -5.98 -19.66
N LEU A 57 24.21 -6.27 -18.36
CA LEU A 57 25.29 -6.99 -17.66
C LEU A 57 25.47 -8.40 -18.22
N THR A 58 24.37 -9.11 -18.49
CA THR A 58 24.38 -10.45 -19.08
C THR A 58 25.03 -10.44 -20.46
N VAL A 59 24.61 -9.53 -21.34
CA VAL A 59 25.19 -9.40 -22.69
C VAL A 59 26.69 -9.09 -22.62
N ARG A 60 27.10 -8.21 -21.70
CA ARG A 60 28.50 -7.81 -21.56
C ARG A 60 29.38 -8.93 -21.00
N LEU A 61 28.91 -9.67 -20.00
CA LEU A 61 29.59 -10.86 -19.47
C LEU A 61 29.63 -11.97 -20.53
N TRP A 62 28.54 -12.18 -21.27
CA TRP A 62 28.48 -13.17 -22.35
C TRP A 62 29.49 -12.82 -23.47
N ALA A 63 29.58 -11.55 -23.86
CA ALA A 63 30.57 -11.10 -24.84
C ALA A 63 32.02 -11.26 -24.35
N PHE A 64 32.26 -11.15 -23.04
CA PHE A 64 33.56 -11.42 -22.43
C PHE A 64 33.93 -12.91 -22.51
N TYR A 65 33.02 -13.80 -22.11
CA TYR A 65 33.29 -15.25 -22.07
C TYR A 65 33.30 -15.92 -23.44
N PHE A 66 32.46 -15.48 -24.38
CA PHE A 66 32.27 -16.16 -25.67
C PHE A 66 32.85 -15.42 -26.88
N TRP A 67 33.00 -14.09 -26.80
CA TRP A 67 33.46 -13.25 -27.93
C TRP A 67 34.86 -12.67 -27.75
N GLY A 68 35.58 -13.08 -26.70
CA GLY A 68 36.96 -12.67 -26.47
C GLY A 68 37.14 -11.17 -26.19
N ARG A 69 36.08 -10.44 -25.83
CA ARG A 69 36.23 -9.07 -25.35
C ARG A 69 36.94 -9.09 -24.01
N SER A 70 37.94 -8.24 -23.81
CA SER A 70 38.72 -8.17 -22.58
C SER A 70 38.20 -7.06 -21.64
N PHE A 71 38.10 -7.38 -20.35
CA PHE A 71 38.03 -6.37 -19.29
C PHE A 71 39.43 -5.79 -19.04
N HIS A 72 39.52 -4.52 -18.62
CA HIS A 72 40.81 -3.87 -18.35
C HIS A 72 41.51 -4.46 -17.12
N SER A 73 40.74 -4.94 -16.14
CA SER A 73 41.30 -5.54 -14.92
C SER A 73 40.46 -6.71 -14.41
N ARG A 74 41.08 -7.56 -13.59
CA ARG A 74 40.37 -8.63 -12.86
C ARG A 74 39.32 -8.08 -11.89
N THR A 75 39.58 -6.91 -11.31
CA THR A 75 38.65 -6.23 -10.41
C THR A 75 37.42 -5.69 -11.15
N GLU A 76 37.58 -5.26 -12.39
CA GLU A 76 36.45 -4.89 -13.26
C GLU A 76 35.59 -6.12 -13.57
N ALA A 77 36.17 -7.23 -13.99
CA ALA A 77 35.38 -8.45 -14.25
C ALA A 77 34.58 -8.92 -13.01
N LEU A 78 35.18 -8.82 -11.83
CA LEU A 78 34.56 -9.22 -10.56
C LEU A 78 33.41 -8.27 -10.15
N SER A 79 33.53 -6.97 -10.40
CA SER A 79 32.44 -6.02 -10.13
C SER A 79 31.24 -6.24 -11.05
N TYR A 80 31.45 -6.61 -12.31
CA TYR A 80 30.38 -6.97 -13.24
C TYR A 80 29.67 -8.26 -12.82
N LEU A 81 30.40 -9.27 -12.34
CA LEU A 81 29.83 -10.51 -11.80
C LEU A 81 29.00 -10.26 -10.53
N LEU A 82 29.52 -9.48 -9.58
CA LEU A 82 28.79 -9.09 -8.38
C LEU A 82 27.51 -8.32 -8.72
N GLY A 83 27.61 -7.34 -9.61
CA GLY A 83 26.45 -6.57 -10.07
C GLY A 83 25.40 -7.46 -10.75
N TRP A 84 25.82 -8.44 -11.56
CA TRP A 84 24.92 -9.40 -12.19
C TRP A 84 24.20 -10.26 -11.14
N PHE A 85 24.93 -10.76 -10.14
CA PHE A 85 24.37 -11.58 -9.07
C PHE A 85 23.37 -10.81 -8.21
N ILE A 86 23.69 -9.56 -7.85
CA ILE A 86 22.80 -8.67 -7.10
C ILE A 86 21.53 -8.36 -7.91
N ALA A 87 21.67 -8.05 -9.20
CA ALA A 87 20.54 -7.78 -10.08
C ALA A 87 19.61 -9.00 -10.21
N LEU A 88 20.19 -10.20 -10.33
CA LEU A 88 19.44 -11.46 -10.35
C LEU A 88 18.68 -11.69 -9.04
N LEU A 89 19.37 -11.57 -7.90
CA LEU A 89 18.76 -11.72 -6.58
C LEU A 89 17.59 -10.75 -6.38
N GLY A 90 17.75 -9.49 -6.75
CA GLY A 90 16.66 -8.52 -6.62
C GLY A 90 15.47 -8.82 -7.53
N LEU A 91 15.67 -9.40 -8.72
CA LEU A 91 14.58 -9.87 -9.59
C LEU A 91 13.87 -11.10 -8.99
N VAL A 92 14.63 -12.04 -8.43
CA VAL A 92 14.08 -13.23 -7.75
C VAL A 92 13.27 -12.82 -6.53
N ILE A 93 13.81 -11.95 -5.67
CA ILE A 93 13.12 -11.42 -4.48
C ILE A 93 11.85 -10.68 -4.91
N ASN A 94 11.92 -9.77 -5.89
CA ASN A 94 10.73 -9.04 -6.38
C ASN A 94 9.67 -9.98 -6.97
N ARG A 95 10.06 -11.15 -7.51
CA ARG A 95 9.13 -12.16 -8.03
C ARG A 95 8.49 -13.00 -6.93
N TRP A 96 9.23 -13.29 -5.86
CA TRP A 96 8.81 -14.23 -4.80
C TRP A 96 8.20 -13.53 -3.58
N GLU A 97 8.62 -12.31 -3.29
CA GLU A 97 8.03 -11.42 -2.29
C GLU A 97 7.33 -10.26 -3.01
N PRO A 98 6.06 -10.42 -3.42
CA PRO A 98 5.28 -9.25 -3.79
C PRO A 98 5.22 -8.33 -2.57
N PHE A 99 5.66 -7.07 -2.72
CA PHE A 99 5.64 -5.99 -1.70
C PHE A 99 4.26 -5.66 -1.11
N LYS A 100 3.25 -6.47 -1.42
CA LYS A 100 1.95 -6.52 -0.79
C LYS A 100 1.63 -8.00 -0.61
N THR A 101 1.81 -8.53 0.59
CA THR A 101 1.21 -9.83 0.90
C THR A 101 -0.30 -9.69 0.73
N GLU A 102 -0.99 -10.73 0.25
CA GLU A 102 -2.46 -10.69 0.08
C GLU A 102 -3.15 -10.24 1.37
N GLU A 103 -2.59 -10.64 2.52
CA GLU A 103 -3.03 -10.22 3.85
C GLU A 103 -2.96 -8.69 4.06
N GLN A 104 -1.90 -8.03 3.60
CA GLN A 104 -1.78 -6.57 3.70
C GLN A 104 -2.79 -5.84 2.80
N VAL A 105 -3.10 -6.40 1.62
CA VAL A 105 -4.14 -5.85 0.72
C VAL A 105 -5.51 -6.02 1.36
N MET A 106 -5.80 -7.20 1.90
CA MET A 106 -7.05 -7.47 2.60
C MET A 106 -7.18 -6.57 3.83
N ALA A 107 -6.14 -6.43 4.65
CA ALA A 107 -6.13 -5.55 5.82
C ALA A 107 -6.39 -4.09 5.44
N ALA A 108 -5.80 -3.58 4.35
CA ALA A 108 -6.06 -2.24 3.85
C ALA A 108 -7.52 -2.06 3.38
N GLN A 109 -8.08 -3.05 2.67
CA GLN A 109 -9.49 -3.04 2.28
C GLN A 109 -10.42 -3.10 3.49
N HIS A 110 -10.11 -3.91 4.49
CA HIS A 110 -10.85 -3.97 5.74
C HIS A 110 -10.79 -2.64 6.48
N PHE A 111 -9.62 -2.02 6.57
CA PHE A 111 -9.43 -0.73 7.22
C PHE A 111 -10.22 0.39 6.53
N GLU A 112 -10.22 0.45 5.20
CA GLU A 112 -11.02 1.46 4.47
C GLU A 112 -12.53 1.23 4.66
N ARG A 113 -12.99 -0.03 4.70
CA ARG A 113 -14.37 -0.35 5.08
C ARG A 113 -14.69 0.13 6.50
N PHE A 114 -13.81 -0.11 7.47
CA PHE A 114 -13.98 0.38 8.85
C PHE A 114 -13.97 1.90 8.93
N LYS A 115 -13.08 2.58 8.22
CA LYS A 115 -12.99 4.04 8.19
C LYS A 115 -14.27 4.70 7.67
N SER A 116 -14.94 4.04 6.71
CA SER A 116 -16.22 4.49 6.14
C SER A 116 -17.42 4.25 7.08
N GLN A 117 -17.30 3.30 8.01
CA GLN A 117 -18.33 2.92 8.96
C GLN A 117 -18.11 3.62 10.29
N ARG A 118 -19.03 4.49 10.69
CA ARG A 118 -18.99 5.16 11.98
C ARG A 118 -20.09 4.62 12.87
N GLN A 119 -19.81 4.51 14.16
CA GLN A 119 -20.80 4.16 15.16
C GLN A 119 -21.39 5.43 15.76
N LEU A 120 -22.70 5.43 15.95
CA LEU A 120 -23.43 6.48 16.62
C LEU A 120 -24.22 5.85 17.76
N GLN A 121 -24.10 6.42 18.96
CA GLN A 121 -24.94 6.09 20.10
C GLN A 121 -25.87 7.27 20.36
N ILE A 122 -27.17 6.98 20.42
CA ILE A 122 -28.22 7.99 20.61
C ILE A 122 -28.92 7.66 21.92
N GLU A 123 -28.93 8.59 22.86
CA GLU A 123 -29.68 8.46 24.10
C GLU A 123 -31.16 8.73 23.85
N LEU A 124 -32.03 7.85 24.36
CA LEU A 124 -33.48 7.96 24.23
C LEU A 124 -34.07 8.62 25.47
N ASN A 125 -34.98 9.59 25.27
CA ASN A 125 -35.59 10.36 26.36
C ASN A 125 -36.89 9.74 26.92
N SER A 126 -37.45 8.69 26.30
CA SER A 126 -38.73 8.08 26.68
C SER A 126 -38.80 6.59 26.36
N ARG A 127 -39.83 5.91 26.91
CA ARG A 127 -40.33 4.60 26.42
C ARG A 127 -40.83 4.79 24.99
N ASP A 128 -39.93 4.94 24.05
CA ASP A 128 -40.26 4.84 22.64
C ASP A 128 -40.64 3.40 22.36
N ASP A 129 -41.65 3.22 21.51
CA ASP A 129 -42.03 1.90 21.05
C ASP A 129 -40.85 1.35 20.24
N ALA A 130 -40.10 0.44 20.87
CA ALA A 130 -38.81 -0.02 20.36
C ALA A 130 -38.90 -0.56 18.93
N GLN A 131 -40.07 -1.11 18.57
CA GLN A 131 -40.32 -1.60 17.21
C GLN A 131 -40.44 -0.48 16.18
N GLU A 132 -41.15 0.61 16.52
CA GLU A 132 -41.34 1.76 15.63
C GLU A 132 -40.02 2.48 15.39
N LEU A 133 -39.25 2.74 16.45
CA LEU A 133 -37.92 3.34 16.37
C LEU A 133 -36.96 2.48 15.52
N MET A 134 -36.99 1.16 15.69
CA MET A 134 -36.17 0.26 14.87
C MET A 134 -36.60 0.24 13.40
N ALA A 135 -37.91 0.31 13.12
CA ALA A 135 -38.42 0.38 11.75
C ALA A 135 -37.96 1.67 11.07
N ASP A 136 -38.02 2.79 11.78
CA ASP A 136 -37.62 4.09 11.29
C ASP A 136 -36.13 4.22 11.04
N LEU A 137 -35.31 3.74 11.98
CA LEU A 137 -33.85 3.68 11.79
C LEU A 137 -33.44 2.78 10.60
N ARG A 138 -34.20 1.72 10.32
CA ARG A 138 -33.97 0.85 9.16
C ARG A 138 -34.40 1.47 7.83
N ALA A 139 -35.31 2.45 7.87
CA ALA A 139 -35.78 3.17 6.69
C ALA A 139 -34.81 4.26 6.21
N ILE A 140 -33.89 4.70 7.07
CA ILE A 140 -32.89 5.72 6.74
C ILE A 140 -31.82 5.14 5.80
N ASP A 141 -31.71 5.67 4.58
CA ASP A 141 -30.65 5.29 3.64
C ASP A 141 -29.27 5.72 4.18
N GLY A 142 -28.33 4.78 4.21
CA GLY A 142 -27.01 4.95 4.81
C GLY A 142 -26.85 4.40 6.24
N VAL A 143 -27.94 4.02 6.92
CA VAL A 143 -27.89 3.27 8.19
C VAL A 143 -27.80 1.77 7.92
N ARG A 144 -26.89 1.08 8.61
CA ARG A 144 -26.71 -0.36 8.46
C ARG A 144 -27.73 -1.10 9.31
N LYS A 145 -28.75 -1.66 8.64
CA LYS A 145 -29.90 -2.36 9.26
C LYS A 145 -29.52 -3.43 10.30
N GLY A 146 -28.42 -4.15 10.07
CA GLY A 146 -27.94 -5.22 10.94
C GLY A 146 -27.06 -4.78 12.12
N SER A 147 -26.73 -3.50 12.25
CA SER A 147 -25.92 -2.99 13.37
C SER A 147 -26.71 -2.15 14.37
N ILE A 148 -28.03 -2.04 14.19
CA ILE A 148 -28.92 -1.36 15.12
C ILE A 148 -29.12 -2.26 16.34
N THR A 149 -28.61 -1.83 17.49
CA THR A 149 -28.75 -2.50 18.78
C THR A 149 -29.47 -1.57 19.73
N LEU A 150 -30.59 -2.02 20.27
CA LEU A 150 -31.37 -1.29 21.26
C LEU A 150 -30.89 -1.68 22.66
N GLU A 151 -30.40 -0.71 23.41
CA GLU A 151 -30.10 -0.81 24.84
C GLU A 151 -31.18 -0.07 25.64
N SER A 152 -31.31 -0.34 26.95
CA SER A 152 -32.46 0.09 27.76
C SER A 152 -32.78 1.59 27.75
N LYS A 153 -31.79 2.45 27.40
CA LYS A 153 -31.93 3.91 27.27
C LYS A 153 -31.16 4.49 26.09
N SER A 154 -30.63 3.65 25.20
CA SER A 154 -29.84 4.15 24.08
C SER A 154 -29.90 3.22 22.89
N VAL A 155 -29.70 3.76 21.69
CA VAL A 155 -29.56 2.98 20.47
C VAL A 155 -28.17 3.15 19.91
N ARG A 156 -27.48 2.04 19.70
CA ARG A 156 -26.22 2.01 18.97
C ARG A 156 -26.50 1.57 17.54
N LEU A 157 -26.02 2.34 16.57
CA LEU A 157 -26.13 2.01 15.15
C LEU A 157 -24.81 2.30 14.43
N SER A 158 -24.62 1.71 13.26
CA SER A 158 -23.52 2.07 12.36
C SER A 158 -24.07 2.68 11.09
N TYR A 159 -23.40 3.73 10.61
CA TYR A 159 -23.81 4.45 9.42
C TYR A 159 -22.62 4.69 8.49
N HIS A 160 -22.93 4.89 7.21
CA HIS A 160 -21.94 5.18 6.18
C HIS A 160 -21.70 6.70 6.10
N LYS A 161 -20.51 7.15 6.49
CA LYS A 161 -20.16 8.59 6.54
C LYS A 161 -20.34 9.31 5.18
N GLY A 162 -20.20 8.61 4.06
CA GLY A 162 -20.38 9.17 2.72
C GLY A 162 -21.83 9.31 2.26
N LYS A 163 -22.78 8.67 2.95
CA LYS A 163 -24.21 8.70 2.59
C LYS A 163 -25.04 9.58 3.53
N ILE A 164 -24.72 9.53 4.82
CA ILE A 164 -25.50 10.22 5.84
C ILE A 164 -24.63 10.69 6.99
N SER A 165 -24.97 11.84 7.58
CA SER A 165 -24.29 12.40 8.75
C SER A 165 -25.07 12.14 10.05
N PRO A 166 -24.42 12.15 11.23
CA PRO A 166 -25.11 12.05 12.51
C PRO A 166 -26.21 13.08 12.68
N GLU A 167 -25.97 14.31 12.23
CA GLU A 167 -26.92 15.42 12.35
C GLU A 167 -28.18 15.15 11.52
N GLN A 168 -28.04 14.54 10.34
CA GLN A 168 -29.16 14.11 9.51
C GLN A 168 -29.95 12.98 10.16
N ILE A 169 -29.27 11.98 10.75
CA ILE A 169 -29.94 10.90 11.49
C ILE A 169 -30.73 11.47 12.67
N LEU A 170 -30.13 12.36 13.46
CA LEU A 170 -30.79 13.01 14.58
C LEU A 170 -31.95 13.90 14.14
N ALA A 171 -31.81 14.60 13.00
CA ALA A 171 -32.87 15.43 12.44
C ALA A 171 -34.09 14.59 12.01
N VAL A 172 -33.86 13.44 11.37
CA VAL A 172 -34.94 12.50 11.01
C VAL A 172 -35.64 11.99 12.28
N LEU A 173 -34.88 11.57 13.29
CA LEU A 173 -35.44 11.10 14.55
C LEU A 173 -36.23 12.18 15.32
N ARG A 174 -35.75 13.44 15.33
CA ARG A 174 -36.50 14.58 15.88
C ARG A 174 -37.79 14.84 15.11
N SER A 175 -37.75 14.79 13.78
CA SER A 175 -38.94 15.01 12.94
C SER A 175 -40.04 13.97 13.17
N LYS A 176 -39.64 12.77 13.62
CA LYS A 176 -40.54 11.67 13.96
C LYS A 176 -40.94 11.63 15.44
N GLY A 177 -40.44 12.55 16.26
CA GLY A 177 -40.81 12.66 17.68
C GLY A 177 -40.05 11.74 18.64
N HIS A 178 -39.04 11.01 18.16
CA HIS A 178 -38.20 10.13 19.00
C HIS A 178 -37.19 10.91 19.87
N LEU A 179 -36.91 12.16 19.50
CA LEU A 179 -35.95 13.02 20.18
C LEU A 179 -36.56 14.42 20.36
N LYS A 180 -36.27 15.07 21.49
CA LYS A 180 -36.58 16.49 21.72
C LYS A 180 -35.58 17.40 21.01
#